data_AF-A0A2A7MIA7-F1
#
_entry.id   AF-A0A2A7MIA7-F1
#
_cell.length_a   1.000
_cell.length_b   1.000
_cell.length_c   1.000
_cell.angle_alpha   90.00
_cell.angle_beta   90.00
_cell.angle_gamma   90.00
#
_symmetry.space_group_name_H-M   'P 1'
#
loop_
_entity.id
_entity.type
_entity.pdbx_description
1 polymer ?
#
loop_
_entity_poly.entity_id
_entity_poly.type
_entity_poly.pdbx_seq_one_letter_code
_entity_poly.pdbx_strand_id
1 'polypeptide(L)'
;MKNNFFYTFPAIKGKQATRDYFIIMCPLKILSKLFIFNEDDLPPEHRAQRILNKSRIPEMASYIVNNPKDYVFSSLTASIDGEFEFAPIDKEFDEKIGTLKVSMDSRLLINDGQHRRAAIEEALKADSSLGDETISIVLFIDEGLKRSQQIFADLNKHAVNVSKSIGILYDSRDPIAMLTKSLLEENKFLKHFTDKENPSLSKFSPKLFTLSSINQTNIKLLNKLNTNDPKVTSFVYEFWNVLCDNMKEWQFVFSKDISSAHFRTDYISSNGVVLEALGLVGNYLYKNNPDNWKELLSNIKDIDWHRTNLDDWQNRVIGPTGRIVKSATYVRLTNNLIKMKLNIPLSKEELKIENECKKEDKQND
;
A
#
# COMPACT_ATOMS: atom_id res chain seq x y z
N MET A 1 15.56 -18.70 -48.80
CA MET A 1 15.84 -17.67 -47.78
C MET A 1 14.55 -17.44 -47.00
N LYS A 2 14.54 -17.67 -45.68
CA LYS A 2 13.38 -17.30 -44.87
C LYS A 2 13.32 -15.77 -44.82
N ASN A 3 12.23 -15.17 -45.29
CA ASN A 3 11.96 -13.76 -45.06
C ASN A 3 11.60 -13.60 -43.57
N ASN A 4 12.59 -13.34 -42.72
CA ASN A 4 12.34 -12.99 -41.33
C ASN A 4 11.85 -11.54 -41.31
N PHE A 5 10.62 -11.33 -40.86
CA PHE A 5 10.11 -9.98 -40.57
C PHE A 5 10.64 -9.54 -39.21
N PHE A 6 10.97 -8.25 -39.06
CA PHE A 6 11.54 -7.71 -37.83
C PHE A 6 10.69 -6.56 -37.29
N TYR A 7 10.49 -6.53 -35.97
CA TYR A 7 10.14 -5.31 -35.27
C TYR A 7 11.37 -4.42 -35.18
N THR A 8 11.20 -3.13 -35.46
CA THR A 8 12.30 -2.17 -35.51
C THR A 8 12.05 -1.04 -34.51
N PHE A 9 13.01 -0.80 -33.63
CA PHE A 9 12.93 0.20 -32.58
C PHE A 9 14.15 1.11 -32.58
N PRO A 10 13.98 2.44 -32.42
CA PRO A 10 15.05 3.28 -31.93
C PRO A 10 15.48 2.79 -30.54
N ALA A 11 16.78 2.58 -30.35
CA ALA A 11 17.32 1.96 -29.15
C ALA A 11 18.65 2.59 -28.73
N ILE A 12 18.89 2.58 -27.42
CA ILE A 12 20.19 2.91 -26.84
C ILE A 12 20.80 1.63 -26.28
N LYS A 13 22.01 1.29 -26.72
CA LYS A 13 22.81 0.15 -26.27
C LYS A 13 23.64 0.53 -25.05
N GLY A 14 23.42 -0.17 -23.95
CA GLY A 14 24.23 -0.12 -22.73
C GLY A 14 24.99 -1.41 -22.51
N LYS A 15 25.92 -1.39 -21.55
CA LYS A 15 26.68 -2.57 -21.11
C LYS A 15 26.60 -2.72 -19.60
N GLN A 16 26.09 -3.84 -19.12
CA GLN A 16 25.97 -4.17 -17.70
C GLN A 16 26.52 -5.57 -17.47
N ALA A 17 27.38 -5.76 -16.47
CA ALA A 17 28.01 -7.06 -16.17
C ALA A 17 28.56 -7.74 -17.44
N THR A 18 29.38 -7.00 -18.18
CA THR A 18 30.01 -7.38 -19.46
C THR A 18 29.07 -7.69 -20.63
N ARG A 19 27.76 -7.53 -20.47
CA ARG A 19 26.74 -7.89 -21.46
C ARG A 19 26.02 -6.67 -21.99
N ASP A 20 25.70 -6.70 -23.28
CA ASP A 20 24.92 -5.64 -23.89
C ASP A 20 23.45 -5.77 -23.47
N TYR A 21 22.80 -4.61 -23.31
CA TYR A 21 21.37 -4.50 -23.11
C TYR A 21 20.87 -3.24 -23.82
N PHE A 22 19.57 -3.16 -24.07
CA PHE A 22 18.99 -2.06 -24.85
C PHE A 22 17.91 -1.35 -24.07
N ILE A 23 17.72 -0.06 -24.33
CA ILE A 23 16.56 0.70 -23.87
C ILE A 23 15.81 1.17 -25.10
N ILE A 24 14.51 0.89 -25.15
CA ILE A 24 13.59 1.36 -26.19
C ILE A 24 12.44 2.15 -25.57
N MET A 25 11.82 3.02 -26.36
CA MET A 25 10.54 3.64 -26.02
C MET A 25 9.43 2.92 -26.79
N CYS A 26 8.47 2.34 -26.07
CA CYS A 26 7.36 1.60 -26.66
C CYS A 26 6.07 2.39 -26.52
N PRO A 27 5.35 2.70 -27.62
CA PRO A 27 4.01 3.23 -27.56
C PRO A 27 3.07 2.32 -26.78
N LEU A 28 2.21 2.88 -25.93
CA LEU A 28 1.34 2.09 -25.05
C LEU A 28 0.41 1.17 -25.85
N LYS A 29 -0.10 1.63 -27.00
CA LYS A 29 -0.97 0.83 -27.90
C LYS A 29 -0.29 -0.39 -28.53
N ILE A 30 1.05 -0.40 -28.56
CA ILE A 30 1.85 -1.49 -29.13
C ILE A 30 2.27 -2.49 -28.04
N LEU A 31 2.28 -2.06 -26.78
CA LEU A 31 2.78 -2.84 -25.65
C LEU A 31 2.11 -4.22 -25.54
N SER A 32 0.79 -4.30 -25.64
CA SER A 32 0.07 -5.59 -25.55
C SER A 32 0.37 -6.54 -26.72
N LYS A 33 0.76 -6.00 -27.88
CA LYS A 33 1.10 -6.76 -29.09
C LYS A 33 2.53 -7.27 -29.11
N LEU A 34 3.44 -6.66 -28.35
CA LEU A 34 4.84 -7.11 -28.28
C LEU A 34 5.04 -8.26 -27.29
N PHE A 35 4.21 -8.33 -26.25
CA PHE A 35 4.37 -9.27 -25.13
C PHE A 35 3.22 -10.28 -25.08
N ILE A 36 2.96 -11.02 -26.15
CA ILE A 36 1.74 -11.84 -26.30
C ILE A 36 1.73 -13.09 -25.37
N PHE A 37 2.86 -13.45 -24.76
CA PHE A 37 3.01 -14.77 -24.14
C PHE A 37 2.29 -14.90 -22.80
N ASN A 38 1.40 -15.90 -22.70
CA ASN A 38 0.72 -16.28 -21.47
C ASN A 38 1.25 -17.63 -20.96
N GLU A 39 2.02 -17.60 -19.86
CA GLU A 39 2.62 -18.79 -19.24
C GLU A 39 1.73 -19.41 -18.15
N ASP A 40 0.45 -19.03 -18.10
CA ASP A 40 -0.51 -19.44 -17.06
C ASP A 40 -0.64 -20.98 -16.98
N ASP A 41 -0.53 -21.68 -18.11
CA ASP A 41 -0.67 -23.14 -18.20
C ASP A 41 0.63 -23.93 -17.94
N LEU A 42 1.78 -23.25 -17.78
CA LEU A 42 3.06 -23.91 -17.50
C LEU A 42 3.25 -24.18 -16.00
N PRO A 43 3.91 -25.28 -15.58
CA PRO A 43 4.34 -25.46 -14.19
C PRO A 43 5.27 -24.32 -13.73
N PRO A 44 5.30 -23.94 -12.43
CA PRO A 44 6.11 -22.83 -11.92
C PRO A 44 7.59 -22.89 -12.32
N GLU A 45 8.19 -24.08 -12.39
CA GLU A 45 9.59 -24.32 -12.74
C GLU A 45 9.90 -23.95 -14.21
N HIS A 46 8.86 -23.94 -15.04
CA HIS A 46 8.94 -23.62 -16.47
C HIS A 46 8.52 -22.20 -16.80
N ARG A 47 8.18 -21.38 -15.79
CA ARG A 47 7.80 -19.97 -15.99
C ARG A 47 8.99 -19.04 -15.86
N ALA A 48 9.06 -18.04 -16.72
CA ALA A 48 9.94 -16.88 -16.56
C ALA A 48 9.33 -15.84 -15.60
N GLN A 49 8.05 -16.02 -15.22
CA GLN A 49 7.27 -15.03 -14.47
C GLN A 49 6.36 -15.57 -13.38
N ARG A 50 5.97 -14.69 -12.45
CA ARG A 50 4.93 -14.96 -11.45
C ARG A 50 3.53 -14.80 -12.02
N ILE A 51 2.56 -15.51 -11.44
CA ILE A 51 1.14 -15.33 -11.77
C ILE A 51 0.71 -13.89 -11.47
N LEU A 52 0.03 -13.28 -12.43
CA LEU A 52 -0.51 -11.94 -12.30
C LEU A 52 -1.64 -11.91 -11.26
N ASN A 53 -1.46 -11.15 -10.18
CA ASN A 53 -2.57 -10.84 -9.28
C ASN A 53 -3.53 -9.83 -9.94
N LYS A 54 -4.62 -10.33 -10.52
CA LYS A 54 -5.65 -9.53 -11.21
C LYS A 54 -6.33 -8.50 -10.30
N SER A 55 -6.34 -8.70 -8.98
CA SER A 55 -6.98 -7.77 -8.04
C SER A 55 -6.32 -6.40 -7.98
N ARG A 56 -5.06 -6.28 -8.44
CA ARG A 56 -4.29 -5.02 -8.44
C ARG A 56 -4.48 -4.18 -9.69
N ILE A 57 -5.00 -4.76 -10.77
CA ILE A 57 -5.10 -4.10 -12.07
C ILE A 57 -6.07 -2.92 -12.07
N PRO A 58 -7.28 -3.01 -11.48
CA PRO A 58 -8.24 -1.91 -11.51
C PRO A 58 -7.70 -0.62 -10.90
N GLU A 59 -7.05 -0.70 -9.74
CA GLU A 59 -6.48 0.46 -9.04
C GLU A 59 -5.39 1.14 -9.87
N MET A 60 -4.48 0.36 -10.46
CA MET A 60 -3.41 0.88 -11.31
C MET A 60 -3.93 1.48 -12.62
N ALA A 61 -4.95 0.87 -13.23
CA ALA A 61 -5.56 1.39 -14.44
C ALA A 61 -6.29 2.71 -14.15
N SER A 62 -7.06 2.78 -13.05
CA SER A 62 -7.68 4.02 -12.58
C SER A 62 -6.65 5.09 -12.27
N TYR A 63 -5.48 4.73 -11.71
CA TYR A 63 -4.39 5.69 -11.52
C TYR A 63 -3.98 6.36 -12.83
N ILE A 64 -3.78 5.61 -13.92
CA ILE A 64 -3.42 6.18 -15.23
C ILE A 64 -4.53 7.10 -15.74
N VAL A 65 -5.76 6.58 -15.80
CA VAL A 65 -6.92 7.28 -16.40
C VAL A 65 -7.28 8.56 -15.62
N ASN A 66 -7.19 8.54 -14.29
CA ASN A 66 -7.54 9.68 -13.46
C ASN A 66 -6.43 10.74 -13.34
N ASN A 67 -5.22 10.43 -13.84
CA ASN A 67 -4.03 11.28 -13.69
C ASN A 67 -3.29 11.48 -15.04
N PRO A 68 -3.97 11.86 -16.13
CA PRO A 68 -3.39 11.86 -17.48
C PRO A 68 -2.23 12.85 -17.67
N LYS A 69 -2.03 13.79 -16.73
CA LYS A 69 -0.98 14.83 -16.82
C LYS A 69 0.17 14.61 -15.84
N ASP A 70 0.06 13.64 -14.94
CA ASP A 70 0.97 13.51 -13.81
C ASP A 70 1.19 12.06 -13.35
N TYR A 71 0.57 11.04 -13.96
CA TYR A 71 0.89 9.65 -13.63
C TYR A 71 2.35 9.33 -13.95
N VAL A 72 2.97 8.45 -13.16
CA VAL A 72 4.37 8.03 -13.36
C VAL A 72 4.49 6.52 -13.19
N PHE A 73 4.99 5.85 -14.23
CA PHE A 73 5.46 4.48 -14.15
C PHE A 73 6.95 4.39 -14.45
N SER A 74 7.63 3.49 -13.75
CA SER A 74 9.01 3.12 -14.08
C SER A 74 9.05 2.25 -15.34
N SER A 75 10.26 2.08 -15.91
CA SER A 75 10.52 1.23 -17.07
C SER A 75 10.08 -0.21 -16.85
N LEU A 76 9.55 -0.85 -17.89
CA LEU A 76 9.39 -2.31 -17.91
C LEU A 76 10.74 -2.97 -18.15
N THR A 77 10.92 -4.19 -17.66
CA THR A 77 12.10 -4.99 -17.96
C THR A 77 11.68 -6.26 -18.66
N ALA A 78 12.31 -6.56 -19.79
CA ALA A 78 12.06 -7.75 -20.56
C ALA A 78 13.34 -8.36 -21.13
N SER A 79 13.25 -9.62 -21.53
CA SER A 79 14.32 -10.38 -22.16
C SER A 79 13.94 -10.74 -23.59
N ILE A 80 14.92 -10.67 -24.50
CA ILE A 80 14.77 -11.07 -25.91
C ILE A 80 15.28 -12.51 -26.05
N ASP A 81 14.38 -13.46 -26.25
CA ASP A 81 14.68 -14.86 -26.57
C ASP A 81 14.47 -15.09 -28.08
N GLY A 82 15.55 -14.93 -28.85
CA GLY A 82 15.55 -15.11 -30.31
C GLY A 82 16.57 -14.25 -31.05
N GLU A 83 16.37 -14.12 -32.36
CA GLU A 83 17.25 -13.37 -33.24
C GLU A 83 17.01 -11.86 -33.15
N PHE A 84 18.08 -11.10 -32.93
CA PHE A 84 18.06 -9.64 -32.96
C PHE A 84 19.31 -9.10 -33.65
N GLU A 85 19.21 -7.88 -34.17
CA GLU A 85 20.31 -7.13 -34.77
C GLU A 85 20.29 -5.70 -34.25
N PHE A 86 21.45 -5.15 -33.94
CA PHE A 86 21.58 -3.73 -33.60
C PHE A 86 22.52 -3.03 -34.58
N ALA A 87 22.05 -1.94 -35.16
CA ALA A 87 22.82 -1.10 -36.07
C ALA A 87 22.89 0.34 -35.52
N PRO A 88 24.09 0.88 -35.22
CA PRO A 88 24.24 2.29 -34.88
C PRO A 88 23.73 3.18 -36.01
N ILE A 89 23.14 4.33 -35.66
CA ILE A 89 22.71 5.33 -36.65
C ILE A 89 23.94 5.99 -37.29
N ASP A 90 24.93 6.32 -36.47
CA ASP A 90 26.20 6.88 -36.90
C ASP A 90 27.32 6.28 -36.04
N LYS A 91 28.16 5.45 -36.67
CA LYS A 91 29.27 4.78 -36.00
C LYS A 91 30.40 5.75 -35.63
N GLU A 92 30.55 6.84 -36.36
CA GLU A 92 31.60 7.84 -36.11
C GLU A 92 31.22 8.77 -34.96
N PHE A 93 29.92 8.99 -34.75
CA PHE A 93 29.40 9.81 -33.67
C PHE A 93 29.17 9.03 -32.36
N ASP A 94 28.31 8.00 -32.36
CA ASP A 94 28.03 7.19 -31.17
C ASP A 94 27.50 5.79 -31.54
N GLU A 95 28.32 4.77 -31.31
CA GLU A 95 27.98 3.36 -31.54
C GLU A 95 26.87 2.81 -30.60
N LYS A 96 26.43 3.59 -29.62
CA LYS A 96 25.38 3.20 -28.66
C LYS A 96 24.00 3.62 -29.10
N ILE A 97 23.86 4.62 -29.96
CA ILE A 97 22.55 5.11 -30.42
C ILE A 97 22.26 4.49 -31.79
N GLY A 98 21.18 3.73 -31.88
CA GLY A 98 20.95 2.93 -33.07
C GLY A 98 19.52 2.42 -33.22
N THR A 99 19.40 1.49 -34.15
CA THR A 99 18.18 0.76 -34.45
C THR A 99 18.34 -0.68 -34.01
N LEU A 100 17.47 -1.12 -33.09
CA LEU A 100 17.33 -2.51 -32.69
C LEU A 100 16.24 -3.17 -33.53
N LYS A 101 16.61 -4.24 -34.25
CA LYS A 101 15.70 -5.13 -34.97
C LYS A 101 15.55 -6.42 -34.18
N VAL A 102 14.32 -6.84 -33.92
CA VAL A 102 14.01 -8.10 -33.25
C VAL A 102 13.14 -8.92 -34.17
N SER A 103 13.55 -10.15 -34.48
CA SER A 103 12.77 -11.04 -35.35
C SER A 103 11.38 -11.25 -34.76
N MET A 104 10.33 -11.23 -35.60
CA MET A 104 8.95 -11.47 -35.16
C MET A 104 8.75 -12.88 -34.60
N ASP A 105 9.63 -13.83 -34.92
CA ASP A 105 9.63 -15.19 -34.36
C ASP A 105 10.26 -15.23 -32.95
N SER A 106 10.91 -14.14 -32.51
CA SER A 106 11.53 -14.05 -31.18
C SER A 106 10.49 -13.80 -30.11
N ARG A 107 10.78 -14.29 -28.91
CA ARG A 107 9.92 -14.11 -27.74
C ARG A 107 10.44 -12.96 -26.89
N LEU A 108 9.54 -12.05 -26.53
CA LEU A 108 9.81 -11.01 -25.56
C LEU A 108 9.16 -11.39 -24.23
N LEU A 109 9.97 -11.68 -23.22
CA LEU A 109 9.52 -12.15 -21.91
C LEU A 109 9.63 -11.02 -20.89
N ILE A 110 8.53 -10.63 -20.22
CA ILE A 110 8.55 -9.57 -19.20
C ILE A 110 9.12 -10.14 -17.89
N ASN A 111 10.29 -9.66 -17.47
CA ASN A 111 10.90 -10.00 -16.18
C ASN A 111 10.37 -9.12 -15.03
N ASP A 112 10.05 -7.85 -15.30
CA ASP A 112 9.45 -6.94 -14.31
C ASP A 112 8.47 -5.96 -14.96
N GLY A 113 7.39 -5.63 -14.25
CA GLY A 113 6.37 -4.68 -14.69
C GLY A 113 5.11 -5.29 -15.31
N GLN A 114 4.82 -6.57 -15.05
CA GLN A 114 3.62 -7.23 -15.60
C GLN A 114 2.31 -6.58 -15.16
N HIS A 115 2.22 -6.18 -13.88
CA HIS A 115 1.08 -5.42 -13.37
C HIS A 115 0.94 -4.07 -14.09
N ARG A 116 2.05 -3.39 -14.40
CA ARG A 116 2.05 -2.13 -15.16
C ARG A 116 1.57 -2.35 -16.60
N ARG A 117 2.09 -3.36 -17.29
CA ARG A 117 1.64 -3.71 -18.65
C ARG A 117 0.14 -4.04 -18.70
N ALA A 118 -0.35 -4.85 -17.76
CA ALA A 118 -1.78 -5.17 -17.67
C ALA A 118 -2.64 -3.96 -17.29
N ALA A 119 -2.16 -3.06 -16.42
CA ALA A 119 -2.86 -1.82 -16.08
C ALA A 119 -2.93 -0.84 -17.26
N ILE A 120 -1.85 -0.71 -18.05
CA ILE A 120 -1.83 0.08 -19.29
C ILE A 120 -2.86 -0.48 -20.28
N GLU A 121 -2.88 -1.80 -20.47
CA GLU A 121 -3.83 -2.46 -21.36
C GLU A 121 -5.28 -2.23 -20.92
N GLU A 122 -5.55 -2.23 -19.62
CA GLU A 122 -6.87 -1.93 -19.09
C GLU A 122 -7.22 -0.43 -19.20
N ALA A 123 -6.27 0.46 -18.94
CA ALA A 123 -6.45 1.91 -19.09
C ALA A 123 -6.76 2.30 -20.54
N LEU A 124 -6.10 1.67 -21.53
CA LEU A 124 -6.34 1.91 -22.96
C LEU A 124 -7.76 1.53 -23.42
N LYS A 125 -8.43 0.61 -22.71
CA LYS A 125 -9.85 0.29 -22.97
C LYS A 125 -10.78 1.39 -22.49
N ALA A 126 -10.40 2.06 -21.39
CA ALA A 126 -11.17 3.17 -20.83
C ALA A 126 -10.90 4.48 -21.59
N ASP A 127 -9.65 4.72 -21.99
CA ASP A 127 -9.24 5.89 -22.76
C ASP A 127 -8.18 5.50 -23.80
N SER A 128 -8.58 5.45 -25.07
CA SER A 128 -7.70 5.08 -26.18
C SER A 128 -6.71 6.19 -26.57
N SER A 129 -6.92 7.43 -26.11
CA SER A 129 -6.02 8.56 -26.41
C SER A 129 -4.64 8.40 -25.77
N LEU A 130 -4.54 7.60 -24.70
CA LEU A 130 -3.29 7.21 -24.04
C LEU A 130 -2.35 6.40 -24.96
N GLY A 131 -2.86 5.89 -26.10
CA GLY A 131 -2.15 4.96 -26.97
C GLY A 131 -0.85 5.49 -27.59
N ASP A 132 -0.74 6.81 -27.75
CA ASP A 132 0.42 7.48 -28.35
C ASP A 132 1.50 7.85 -27.32
N GLU A 133 1.20 7.77 -26.03
CA GLU A 133 2.21 7.88 -24.98
C GLU A 133 3.19 6.70 -25.05
N THR A 134 4.37 6.86 -24.44
CA THR A 134 5.40 5.84 -24.47
C THR A 134 5.85 5.45 -23.08
N ILE A 135 6.24 4.18 -22.91
CA ILE A 135 6.93 3.68 -21.72
C ILE A 135 8.28 3.13 -22.13
N SER A 136 9.30 3.40 -21.32
CA SER A 136 10.63 2.84 -21.49
C SER A 136 10.62 1.33 -21.19
N ILE A 137 11.34 0.57 -22.02
CA ILE A 137 11.55 -0.86 -21.83
C ILE A 137 13.05 -1.14 -21.86
N VAL A 138 13.54 -1.75 -20.78
CA VAL A 138 14.90 -2.29 -20.68
C VAL A 138 14.87 -3.71 -21.21
N LEU A 139 15.60 -3.97 -22.28
CA LEU A 139 15.70 -5.24 -22.98
C LEU A 139 17.05 -5.89 -22.71
N PHE A 140 17.05 -7.00 -21.97
CA PHE A 140 18.21 -7.87 -21.83
C PHE A 140 18.22 -8.91 -22.95
N ILE A 141 19.41 -9.27 -23.43
CA ILE A 141 19.55 -10.40 -24.36
C ILE A 141 19.39 -11.69 -23.54
N ASP A 142 18.39 -12.50 -23.88
CA ASP A 142 18.18 -13.79 -23.24
C ASP A 142 19.04 -14.87 -23.91
N GLU A 143 19.54 -15.79 -23.10
CA GLU A 143 20.22 -17.02 -23.55
C GLU A 143 19.43 -18.26 -23.10
N GLY A 144 18.19 -18.07 -22.63
CA GLY A 144 17.22 -19.11 -22.29
C GLY A 144 16.56 -18.95 -20.92
N LEU A 145 15.50 -19.72 -20.68
CA LEU A 145 14.61 -19.64 -19.51
C LEU A 145 15.32 -19.44 -18.16
N LYS A 146 16.41 -20.18 -17.89
CA LYS A 146 17.16 -20.08 -16.61
C LYS A 146 17.68 -18.68 -16.34
N ARG A 147 18.13 -17.97 -17.37
CA ARG A 147 18.67 -16.61 -17.24
C ARG A 147 17.54 -15.61 -17.02
N SER A 148 16.43 -15.77 -17.73
CA SER A 148 15.20 -14.99 -17.51
C SER A 148 14.70 -15.09 -16.06
N GLN A 149 14.71 -16.30 -15.50
CA GLN A 149 14.37 -16.57 -14.09
C GLN A 149 15.36 -15.92 -13.12
N GLN A 150 16.67 -15.96 -13.42
CA GLN A 150 17.68 -15.29 -12.60
C GLN A 150 17.51 -13.77 -12.60
N ILE A 151 17.26 -13.16 -13.77
CA ILE A 151 16.96 -11.72 -13.88
C ILE A 151 15.73 -11.36 -13.05
N PHE A 152 14.66 -12.17 -13.14
CA PHE A 152 13.47 -11.99 -12.29
C PHE A 152 13.83 -12.03 -10.80
N ALA A 153 14.62 -13.03 -10.38
CA ALA A 153 15.04 -13.16 -8.98
C ALA A 153 15.87 -11.97 -8.51
N ASP A 154 16.84 -11.50 -9.31
CA ASP A 154 17.74 -10.39 -8.96
C ASP A 154 16.99 -9.05 -8.84
N LEU A 155 16.07 -8.78 -9.77
CA LEU A 155 15.24 -7.57 -9.75
C LEU A 155 14.34 -7.51 -8.49
N ASN A 156 13.81 -8.65 -8.05
CA ASN A 156 12.90 -8.70 -6.91
C ASN A 156 13.63 -8.84 -5.57
N LYS A 157 14.79 -9.51 -5.51
CA LYS A 157 15.54 -9.76 -4.28
C LYS A 157 16.06 -8.48 -3.63
N HIS A 158 16.45 -7.50 -4.44
CA HIS A 158 17.02 -6.23 -3.96
C HIS A 158 16.01 -5.08 -3.93
N ALA A 159 14.76 -5.31 -4.33
CA ALA A 159 13.70 -4.31 -4.24
C ALA A 159 13.33 -4.04 -2.77
N VAL A 160 13.79 -2.90 -2.24
CA VAL A 160 13.37 -2.43 -0.92
C VAL A 160 12.03 -1.72 -1.05
N ASN A 161 10.99 -2.29 -0.47
CA ASN A 161 9.68 -1.63 -0.44
C ASN A 161 9.76 -0.38 0.42
N VAL A 162 9.28 0.74 -0.13
CA VAL A 162 9.09 1.98 0.62
C VAL A 162 8.10 1.71 1.76
N SER A 163 8.37 2.27 2.94
CA SER A 163 7.44 2.12 4.06
C SER A 163 6.10 2.78 3.74
N LYS A 164 5.01 2.25 4.31
CA LYS A 164 3.68 2.88 4.15
C LYS A 164 3.67 4.32 4.66
N SER A 165 4.39 4.61 5.75
CA SER A 165 4.49 5.95 6.32
C SER A 165 5.14 6.93 5.34
N ILE A 166 6.25 6.54 4.69
CA ILE A 166 6.89 7.38 3.65
C ILE A 166 5.98 7.57 2.44
N GLY A 167 5.28 6.51 2.01
CA GLY A 167 4.29 6.61 0.93
C GLY A 167 3.24 7.68 1.23
N ILE A 168 2.62 7.63 2.40
CA ILE A 168 1.62 8.63 2.86
C ILE A 168 2.25 10.03 2.99
N LEU A 169 3.48 10.12 3.49
CA LEU A 169 4.16 11.40 3.71
C LEU A 169 4.33 12.17 2.38
N TYR A 170 4.72 11.46 1.32
CA TYR A 170 4.95 12.05 -0.01
C TYR A 170 3.71 12.07 -0.90
N ASP A 171 2.65 11.32 -0.59
CA ASP A 171 1.41 11.33 -1.36
C ASP A 171 0.67 12.67 -1.18
N SER A 172 0.59 13.45 -2.26
CA SER A 172 -0.15 14.72 -2.33
C SER A 172 -1.44 14.62 -3.16
N ARG A 173 -1.90 13.40 -3.44
CA ARG A 173 -3.10 13.13 -4.24
C ARG A 173 -4.22 12.53 -3.41
N ASP A 174 -3.89 11.65 -2.46
CA ASP A 174 -4.87 11.08 -1.54
C ASP A 174 -5.36 12.16 -0.55
N PRO A 175 -6.65 12.54 -0.58
CA PRO A 175 -7.21 13.52 0.35
C PRO A 175 -7.06 13.13 1.82
N ILE A 176 -7.11 11.83 2.14
CA ILE A 176 -6.97 11.35 3.52
C ILE A 176 -5.51 11.46 3.96
N ALA A 177 -4.56 11.15 3.09
CA ALA A 177 -3.13 11.36 3.36
C ALA A 177 -2.82 12.86 3.61
N MET A 178 -3.36 13.75 2.76
CA MET A 178 -3.20 15.20 2.94
C MET A 178 -3.80 15.68 4.26
N LEU A 179 -5.03 15.30 4.57
CA LEU A 179 -5.69 15.64 5.83
C LEU A 179 -4.93 15.11 7.04
N THR A 180 -4.41 13.89 6.96
CA THR A 180 -3.59 13.30 8.03
C THR A 180 -2.32 14.11 8.27
N LYS A 181 -1.65 14.59 7.22
CA LYS A 181 -0.45 15.43 7.35
C LYS A 181 -0.77 16.78 7.99
N SER A 182 -1.86 17.43 7.57
CA SER A 182 -2.31 18.68 8.19
C SER A 182 -2.68 18.50 9.67
N LEU A 183 -3.40 17.42 9.99
CA LEU A 183 -3.70 17.02 11.37
C LEU A 183 -2.44 16.90 12.23
N LEU A 184 -1.39 16.26 11.72
CA LEU A 184 -0.14 16.13 12.47
C LEU A 184 0.54 17.47 12.72
N GLU A 185 0.44 18.43 11.81
CA GLU A 185 1.07 19.73 11.99
C GLU A 185 0.29 20.65 12.95
N GLU A 186 -1.04 20.53 12.99
CA GLU A 186 -1.93 21.35 13.82
C GLU A 186 -2.12 20.79 15.24
N ASN A 187 -2.14 19.46 15.42
CA ASN A 187 -2.36 18.87 16.73
C ASN A 187 -1.09 18.96 17.60
N LYS A 188 -1.22 19.61 18.76
CA LYS A 188 -0.15 19.87 19.75
C LYS A 188 0.69 18.64 20.13
N PHE A 189 0.11 17.44 20.15
CA PHE A 189 0.78 16.23 20.59
C PHE A 189 1.21 15.35 19.42
N LEU A 190 0.30 15.10 18.46
CA LEU A 190 0.58 14.19 17.35
C LEU A 190 1.80 14.62 16.53
N LYS A 191 2.05 15.92 16.40
CA LYS A 191 3.25 16.49 15.77
C LYS A 191 4.55 15.89 16.31
N HIS A 192 4.63 15.75 17.63
CA HIS A 192 5.85 15.38 18.33
C HIS A 192 5.92 13.89 18.66
N PHE A 193 4.77 13.22 18.82
CA PHE A 193 4.69 11.81 19.24
C PHE A 193 4.38 10.84 18.09
N THR A 194 4.43 11.29 16.84
CA THR A 194 4.28 10.42 15.65
C THR A 194 5.60 10.24 14.91
N ASP A 195 5.91 8.99 14.56
CA ASP A 195 6.98 8.64 13.60
C ASP A 195 6.43 8.72 12.16
N LYS A 196 7.03 9.59 11.34
CA LYS A 196 6.57 9.87 9.97
C LYS A 196 7.19 8.95 8.91
N GLU A 197 8.24 8.21 9.25
CA GLU A 197 9.07 7.50 8.28
C GLU A 197 9.01 6.00 8.46
N ASN A 198 9.10 5.52 9.70
CA ASN A 198 9.28 4.11 9.97
C ASN A 198 7.95 3.35 9.88
N PRO A 199 7.97 2.10 9.38
CA PRO A 199 6.78 1.24 9.37
C PRO A 199 6.38 0.75 10.77
N SER A 200 7.32 0.81 11.72
CA SER A 200 7.12 0.38 13.11
C SER A 200 8.03 1.18 14.04
N LEU A 201 7.67 1.22 15.32
CA LEU A 201 8.45 1.91 16.33
C LEU A 201 9.51 0.96 16.89
N SER A 202 10.78 1.41 16.91
CA SER A 202 11.85 0.67 17.58
C SER A 202 11.59 0.58 19.09
N LYS A 203 12.21 -0.41 19.75
CA LYS A 203 12.01 -0.69 21.19
C LYS A 203 12.09 0.57 22.05
N PHE A 204 13.09 1.41 21.80
CA PHE A 204 13.37 2.64 22.56
C PHE A 204 12.89 3.92 21.87
N SER A 205 12.05 3.82 20.83
CA SER A 205 11.51 5.01 20.15
C SER A 205 10.75 5.91 21.13
N PRO A 206 10.95 7.24 21.08
CA PRO A 206 10.21 8.21 21.89
C PRO A 206 8.83 8.54 21.30
N LYS A 207 8.39 7.85 20.24
CA LYS A 207 7.11 8.09 19.57
C LYS A 207 6.03 7.15 20.10
N LEU A 208 4.77 7.54 20.06
CA LEU A 208 3.63 6.66 20.38
C LEU A 208 2.97 6.06 19.16
N PHE A 209 2.97 6.80 18.06
CA PHE A 209 2.22 6.47 16.85
C PHE A 209 3.13 6.40 15.62
N THR A 210 2.67 5.74 14.58
CA THR A 210 3.24 5.89 13.23
C THR A 210 2.26 6.69 12.37
N LEU A 211 2.78 7.41 11.38
CA LEU A 211 1.94 8.11 10.40
C LEU A 211 0.97 7.14 9.71
N SER A 212 1.44 5.92 9.42
CA SER A 212 0.57 4.88 8.85
C SER A 212 -0.56 4.44 9.78
N SER A 213 -0.38 4.39 11.11
CA SER A 213 -1.47 4.04 12.03
C SER A 213 -2.51 5.16 12.15
N ILE A 214 -2.07 6.42 12.15
CA ILE A 214 -2.98 7.59 12.17
C ILE A 214 -3.76 7.68 10.86
N ASN A 215 -3.09 7.54 9.71
CA ASN A 215 -3.76 7.55 8.41
C ASN A 215 -4.79 6.41 8.31
N GLN A 216 -4.44 5.20 8.76
CA GLN A 216 -5.37 4.07 8.72
C GLN A 216 -6.57 4.27 9.64
N THR A 217 -6.40 4.96 10.76
CA THR A 217 -7.48 5.40 11.65
C THR A 217 -8.39 6.38 10.93
N ASN A 218 -7.82 7.38 10.25
CA ASN A 218 -8.57 8.36 9.46
C ASN A 218 -9.33 7.70 8.30
N ILE A 219 -8.78 6.67 7.65
CA ILE A 219 -9.50 5.87 6.65
C ILE A 219 -10.75 5.21 7.26
N LYS A 220 -10.67 4.67 8.48
CA LYS A 220 -11.85 4.11 9.18
C LYS A 220 -12.84 5.20 9.57
N LEU A 221 -12.34 6.30 10.12
CA LEU A 221 -13.10 7.46 10.56
C LEU A 221 -13.90 8.13 9.43
N LEU A 222 -13.31 8.20 8.24
CA LEU A 222 -13.85 8.87 7.06
C LEU A 222 -14.59 7.93 6.11
N ASN A 223 -14.76 6.65 6.49
CA ASN A 223 -15.41 5.68 5.61
C ASN A 223 -16.83 6.13 5.20
N LYS A 224 -17.04 6.26 3.89
CA LYS A 224 -18.25 6.80 3.25
C LYS A 224 -18.59 8.24 3.66
N LEU A 225 -17.59 9.06 4.01
CA LEU A 225 -17.75 10.50 4.22
C LEU A 225 -17.04 11.27 3.10
N ASN A 226 -17.52 12.48 2.81
CA ASN A 226 -16.93 13.35 1.80
C ASN A 226 -15.78 14.16 2.42
N THR A 227 -14.54 13.87 2.04
CA THR A 227 -13.34 14.57 2.55
C THR A 227 -13.25 16.04 2.10
N ASN A 228 -14.02 16.45 1.09
CA ASN A 228 -14.08 17.85 0.65
C ASN A 228 -15.04 18.70 1.48
N ASP A 229 -15.82 18.10 2.38
CA ASP A 229 -16.71 18.84 3.28
C ASP A 229 -15.90 19.42 4.46
N PRO A 230 -15.86 20.76 4.63
CA PRO A 230 -15.16 21.38 5.75
C PRO A 230 -15.61 20.87 7.12
N LYS A 231 -16.88 20.45 7.27
CA LYS A 231 -17.39 19.88 8.53
C LYS A 231 -16.75 18.54 8.84
N VAL A 232 -16.56 17.69 7.82
CA VAL A 232 -15.89 16.40 7.94
C VAL A 232 -14.41 16.61 8.29
N THR A 233 -13.76 17.57 7.64
CA THR A 233 -12.38 17.95 7.94
C THR A 233 -12.24 18.42 9.40
N SER A 234 -13.08 19.38 9.83
CA SER A 234 -13.10 19.86 11.23
C SER A 234 -13.31 18.72 12.23
N PHE A 235 -14.26 17.81 11.92
CA PHE A 235 -14.53 16.65 12.76
C PHE A 235 -13.29 15.77 12.99
N VAL A 236 -12.42 15.57 11.99
CA VAL A 236 -11.18 14.80 12.17
C VAL A 236 -10.24 15.46 13.17
N TYR A 237 -10.04 16.78 13.07
CA TYR A 237 -9.21 17.52 14.03
C TYR A 237 -9.78 17.43 15.44
N GLU A 238 -11.08 17.68 15.59
CA GLU A 238 -11.76 17.62 16.87
C GLU A 238 -11.71 16.21 17.47
N PHE A 239 -11.90 15.16 16.65
CA PHE A 239 -11.85 13.77 17.09
C PHE A 239 -10.51 13.44 17.73
N TRP A 240 -9.42 13.78 17.06
CA TRP A 240 -8.08 13.54 17.59
C TRP A 240 -7.74 14.41 18.80
N ASN A 241 -8.25 15.64 18.87
CA ASN A 241 -8.12 16.46 20.07
C ASN A 241 -8.82 15.80 21.26
N VAL A 242 -10.07 15.33 21.10
CA VAL A 242 -10.81 14.62 22.15
C VAL A 242 -10.08 13.35 22.57
N LEU A 243 -9.58 12.54 21.63
CA LEU A 243 -8.79 11.35 21.96
C LEU A 243 -7.53 11.71 22.77
N CYS A 244 -6.77 12.68 22.30
CA CYS A 244 -5.54 13.08 22.97
C CYS A 244 -5.84 13.58 24.38
N ASP A 245 -6.83 14.45 24.56
CA ASP A 245 -7.14 15.08 25.85
C ASP A 245 -7.80 14.11 26.85
N ASN A 246 -8.44 13.03 26.40
CA ASN A 246 -9.16 12.08 27.28
C ASN A 246 -8.48 10.71 27.46
N MET A 247 -7.45 10.37 26.67
CA MET A 247 -6.59 9.21 26.97
C MET A 247 -5.63 9.53 28.12
N LYS A 248 -6.03 9.18 29.36
CA LYS A 248 -5.24 9.44 30.58
C LYS A 248 -3.80 8.96 30.46
N GLU A 249 -3.61 7.77 29.89
CA GLU A 249 -2.30 7.14 29.77
C GLU A 249 -1.43 7.79 28.68
N TRP A 250 -2.03 8.38 27.64
CA TRP A 250 -1.29 9.17 26.66
C TRP A 250 -0.78 10.47 27.28
N GLN A 251 -1.59 11.07 28.16
CA GLN A 251 -1.18 12.28 28.87
C GLN A 251 0.10 12.06 29.68
N PHE A 252 0.26 10.91 30.35
CA PHE A 252 1.51 10.57 31.08
C PHE A 252 2.75 10.54 30.17
N VAL A 253 2.58 10.19 28.90
CA VAL A 253 3.69 10.20 27.93
C VAL A 253 3.92 11.62 27.39
N PHE A 254 2.85 12.37 27.17
CA PHE A 254 2.92 13.75 26.70
C PHE A 254 3.55 14.69 27.73
N SER A 255 3.27 14.48 29.03
CA SER A 255 3.89 15.16 30.17
C SER A 255 5.30 14.65 30.48
N LYS A 256 5.72 13.54 29.87
CA LYS A 256 6.99 12.83 30.10
C LYS A 256 7.10 12.15 31.48
N ASP A 257 5.98 11.89 32.14
CA ASP A 257 5.94 11.08 33.37
C ASP A 257 6.32 9.62 33.08
N ILE A 258 5.96 9.10 31.90
CA ILE A 258 6.28 7.74 31.44
C ILE A 258 6.94 7.80 30.06
N SER A 259 7.98 7.00 29.85
CA SER A 259 8.59 6.87 28.53
C SER A 259 7.66 6.14 27.55
N SER A 260 7.67 6.52 26.27
CA SER A 260 6.87 5.83 25.25
C SER A 260 7.21 4.34 25.14
N ALA A 261 8.45 3.93 25.44
CA ALA A 261 8.87 2.53 25.44
C ALA A 261 8.19 1.72 26.56
N HIS A 262 8.12 2.28 27.77
CA HIS A 262 7.43 1.66 28.89
C HIS A 262 5.92 1.62 28.64
N PHE A 263 5.34 2.74 28.21
CA PHE A 263 3.93 2.81 27.82
C PHE A 263 3.52 1.71 26.84
N ARG A 264 4.31 1.48 25.76
CA ARG A 264 3.99 0.45 24.75
C ARG A 264 4.07 -0.99 25.28
N THR A 265 4.70 -1.20 26.43
CA THR A 265 4.75 -2.50 27.10
C THR A 265 3.47 -2.74 27.89
N ASP A 266 3.01 -1.71 28.60
CA ASP A 266 1.97 -1.84 29.62
C ASP A 266 0.58 -1.47 29.11
N TYR A 267 0.47 -0.65 28.07
CA TYR A 267 -0.80 -0.16 27.54
C TYR A 267 -0.99 -0.50 26.07
N ILE A 268 -2.25 -0.76 25.70
CA ILE A 268 -2.60 -1.14 24.34
C ILE A 268 -3.09 0.04 23.48
N SER A 269 -3.46 1.17 24.08
CA SER A 269 -4.27 2.20 23.42
C SER A 269 -3.57 2.91 22.25
N SER A 270 -2.24 2.93 22.18
CA SER A 270 -1.52 3.47 21.02
C SER A 270 -1.29 2.48 19.88
N ASN A 271 -1.73 1.23 20.02
CA ASN A 271 -1.53 0.21 18.98
C ASN A 271 -2.50 0.41 17.83
N GLY A 272 -2.02 0.14 16.61
CA GLY A 272 -2.80 0.38 15.39
C GLY A 272 -4.16 -0.33 15.34
N VAL A 273 -4.33 -1.49 16.00
CA VAL A 273 -5.62 -2.19 16.10
C VAL A 273 -6.64 -1.39 16.93
N VAL A 274 -6.22 -0.79 18.05
CA VAL A 274 -7.08 0.06 18.89
C VAL A 274 -7.37 1.38 18.20
N LEU A 275 -6.36 2.00 17.57
CA LEU A 275 -6.57 3.26 16.84
C LEU A 275 -7.56 3.08 15.67
N GLU A 276 -7.44 2.01 14.89
CA GLU A 276 -8.41 1.70 13.83
C GLU A 276 -9.82 1.43 14.38
N ALA A 277 -9.92 0.76 15.53
CA ALA A 277 -11.19 0.53 16.21
C ALA A 277 -11.81 1.86 16.67
N LEU A 278 -11.03 2.77 17.26
CA LEU A 278 -11.47 4.12 17.62
C LEU A 278 -11.94 4.91 16.39
N GLY A 279 -11.28 4.74 15.23
CA GLY A 279 -11.74 5.32 13.97
C GLY A 279 -13.14 4.81 13.55
N LEU A 280 -13.42 3.51 13.73
CA LEU A 280 -14.76 2.95 13.49
C LEU A 280 -15.81 3.52 14.47
N VAL A 281 -15.46 3.63 15.75
CA VAL A 281 -16.33 4.24 16.78
C VAL A 281 -16.62 5.71 16.43
N GLY A 282 -15.60 6.48 16.04
CA GLY A 282 -15.75 7.86 15.62
C GLY A 282 -16.65 8.01 14.39
N ASN A 283 -16.52 7.13 13.38
CA ASN A 283 -17.40 7.15 12.20
C ASN A 283 -18.86 6.89 12.59
N TYR A 284 -19.11 5.94 13.50
CA TYR A 284 -20.44 5.69 14.02
C TYR A 284 -21.00 6.93 14.73
N LEU A 285 -20.22 7.51 15.63
CA LEU A 285 -20.64 8.66 16.42
C LEU A 285 -20.93 9.88 15.56
N TYR A 286 -20.11 10.16 14.53
CA TYR A 286 -20.37 11.25 13.59
C TYR A 286 -21.72 11.10 12.87
N LYS A 287 -22.07 9.87 12.48
CA LYS A 287 -23.29 9.59 11.69
C LYS A 287 -24.55 9.55 12.54
N ASN A 288 -24.47 9.06 13.79
CA ASN A 288 -25.64 8.76 14.61
C ASN A 288 -25.79 9.68 15.83
N ASN A 289 -24.73 10.38 16.22
CA ASN A 289 -24.65 11.20 17.43
C ASN A 289 -23.97 12.56 17.16
N PRO A 290 -24.34 13.31 16.09
CA PRO A 290 -23.60 14.51 15.68
C PRO A 290 -23.57 15.63 16.74
N ASP A 291 -24.57 15.68 17.62
CA ASP A 291 -24.69 16.76 18.61
C ASP A 291 -23.90 16.48 19.91
N ASN A 292 -23.67 15.21 20.26
CA ASN A 292 -23.07 14.82 21.54
C ASN A 292 -21.92 13.81 21.44
N TRP A 293 -21.39 13.55 20.23
CA TRP A 293 -20.31 12.59 20.05
C TRP A 293 -19.07 12.89 20.88
N LYS A 294 -18.74 14.18 21.13
CA LYS A 294 -17.57 14.57 21.94
C LYS A 294 -17.71 14.10 23.38
N GLU A 295 -18.89 14.27 23.96
CA GLU A 295 -19.19 13.83 25.33
C GLU A 295 -19.11 12.31 25.43
N LEU A 296 -19.76 11.60 24.49
CA LEU A 296 -19.72 10.13 24.44
C LEU A 296 -18.29 9.62 24.29
N LEU A 297 -17.50 10.20 23.38
CA LEU A 297 -16.12 9.80 23.15
C LEU A 297 -15.22 10.15 24.34
N SER A 298 -15.49 11.22 25.10
CA SER A 298 -14.68 11.60 26.26
C SER A 298 -14.67 10.53 27.37
N ASN A 299 -15.70 9.67 27.43
CA ASN A 299 -15.80 8.57 28.39
C ASN A 299 -14.79 7.45 28.15
N ILE A 300 -14.01 7.48 27.06
CA ILE A 300 -12.86 6.58 26.85
C ILE A 300 -11.82 6.66 27.98
N LYS A 301 -11.81 7.77 28.73
CA LYS A 301 -10.96 7.99 29.90
C LYS A 301 -11.21 7.00 31.04
N ASP A 302 -12.39 6.35 31.04
CA ASP A 302 -12.81 5.41 32.08
C ASP A 302 -12.60 3.95 31.67
N ILE A 303 -12.11 3.72 30.45
CA ILE A 303 -11.73 2.39 29.96
C ILE A 303 -10.32 2.08 30.50
N ASP A 304 -10.14 0.88 31.07
CA ASP A 304 -8.82 0.39 31.46
C ASP A 304 -8.07 -0.18 30.25
N TRP A 305 -7.09 0.58 29.76
CA TRP A 305 -6.25 0.22 28.61
C TRP A 305 -5.01 -0.60 28.96
N HIS A 306 -4.88 -1.03 30.22
CA HIS A 306 -3.73 -1.82 30.64
C HIS A 306 -3.75 -3.20 29.97
N ARG A 307 -2.59 -3.63 29.51
CA ARG A 307 -2.41 -4.88 28.75
C ARG A 307 -2.78 -6.12 29.57
N THR A 308 -2.69 -6.05 30.89
CA THR A 308 -3.07 -7.16 31.77
C THR A 308 -4.57 -7.24 32.05
N ASN A 309 -5.38 -6.27 31.60
CA ASN A 309 -6.83 -6.37 31.63
C ASN A 309 -7.31 -7.35 30.54
N LEU A 310 -7.04 -8.64 30.78
CA LEU A 310 -7.36 -9.71 29.84
C LEU A 310 -8.87 -9.96 29.74
N ASP A 311 -9.62 -9.68 30.80
CA ASP A 311 -11.09 -9.79 30.81
C ASP A 311 -11.72 -8.97 29.68
N ASP A 312 -11.17 -7.77 29.43
CA ASP A 312 -11.59 -6.92 28.34
C ASP A 312 -10.85 -7.26 27.03
N TRP A 313 -9.52 -7.41 27.05
CA TRP A 313 -8.72 -7.32 25.82
C TRP A 313 -8.34 -8.65 25.18
N GLN A 314 -8.52 -9.78 25.88
CA GLN A 314 -8.27 -11.11 25.34
C GLN A 314 -9.23 -11.42 24.19
N ASN A 315 -8.71 -12.03 23.13
CA ASN A 315 -9.39 -12.35 21.87
C ASN A 315 -9.99 -11.13 21.14
N ARG A 316 -9.66 -9.90 21.56
CA ARG A 316 -10.05 -8.64 20.90
C ARG A 316 -8.86 -7.89 20.34
N VAL A 317 -7.95 -7.47 21.22
CA VAL A 317 -6.69 -6.81 20.86
C VAL A 317 -5.53 -7.78 21.07
N ILE A 318 -5.60 -8.53 22.16
CA ILE A 318 -4.59 -9.50 22.59
C ILE A 318 -5.08 -10.88 22.16
N GLY A 319 -4.33 -11.56 21.29
CA GLY A 319 -4.67 -12.92 20.88
C GLY A 319 -4.37 -13.96 21.97
N PRO A 320 -4.71 -15.24 21.74
CA PRO A 320 -4.49 -16.35 22.70
C PRO A 320 -3.05 -16.48 23.20
N THR A 321 -2.08 -16.05 22.40
CA THR A 321 -0.65 -16.12 22.72
C THR A 321 -0.14 -14.93 23.55
N GLY A 322 -1.03 -14.02 23.99
CA GLY A 322 -0.66 -12.79 24.70
C GLY A 322 -0.06 -11.70 23.80
N ARG A 323 0.06 -11.95 22.49
CA ARG A 323 0.54 -10.98 21.50
C ARG A 323 -0.60 -10.11 20.98
N ILE A 324 -0.29 -8.88 20.61
CA ILE A 324 -1.24 -8.00 19.93
C ILE A 324 -1.44 -8.52 18.51
N VAL A 325 -2.70 -8.70 18.10
CA VAL A 325 -3.06 -9.21 16.77
C VAL A 325 -3.76 -8.12 15.99
N LYS A 326 -3.24 -7.82 14.80
CA LYS A 326 -3.81 -6.84 13.89
C LYS A 326 -4.47 -7.54 12.70
N SER A 327 -5.77 -7.80 12.82
CA SER A 327 -6.63 -8.32 11.75
C SER A 327 -7.96 -7.59 11.70
N ALA A 328 -8.70 -7.70 10.58
CA ALA A 328 -10.00 -7.06 10.44
C ALA A 328 -10.99 -7.49 11.53
N THR A 329 -10.97 -8.78 11.91
CA THR A 329 -11.81 -9.32 12.99
C THR A 329 -11.47 -8.71 14.34
N TYR A 330 -10.17 -8.64 14.68
CA TYR A 330 -9.70 -8.08 15.95
C TYR A 330 -10.02 -6.58 16.05
N VAL A 331 -9.87 -5.82 14.96
CA VAL A 331 -10.29 -4.40 14.90
C VAL A 331 -11.80 -4.27 15.17
N ARG A 332 -12.64 -5.13 14.59
CA ARG A 332 -14.10 -5.09 14.80
C ARG A 332 -14.49 -5.48 16.23
N LEU A 333 -13.93 -6.54 16.79
CA LEU A 333 -14.17 -6.97 18.18
C LEU A 333 -13.71 -5.91 19.20
N THR A 334 -12.60 -5.24 18.91
CA THR A 334 -12.12 -4.11 19.73
C THR A 334 -13.09 -2.94 19.65
N ASN A 335 -13.55 -2.58 18.44
CA ASN A 335 -14.57 -1.54 18.25
C ASN A 335 -15.84 -1.86 19.04
N ASN A 336 -16.31 -3.10 19.00
CA ASN A 336 -17.52 -3.51 19.72
C ASN A 336 -17.39 -3.33 21.22
N LEU A 337 -16.26 -3.75 21.80
CA LEU A 337 -16.03 -3.58 23.23
C LEU A 337 -15.98 -2.10 23.61
N ILE A 338 -15.27 -1.27 22.83
CA ILE A 338 -15.24 0.18 23.05
C ILE A 338 -16.66 0.74 23.01
N LYS A 339 -17.47 0.38 22.00
CA LYS A 339 -18.88 0.80 21.93
C LYS A 339 -19.65 0.39 23.17
N MET A 340 -19.51 -0.86 23.64
CA MET A 340 -20.18 -1.33 24.86
C MET A 340 -19.75 -0.53 26.10
N LYS A 341 -18.45 -0.25 26.27
CA LYS A 341 -17.94 0.55 27.39
C LYS A 341 -18.40 2.02 27.33
N LEU A 342 -18.67 2.53 26.13
CA LEU A 342 -19.23 3.87 25.91
C LEU A 342 -20.78 3.88 25.89
N ASN A 343 -21.44 2.76 26.22
CA ASN A 343 -22.90 2.59 26.16
C ASN A 343 -23.52 2.85 24.77
N ILE A 344 -22.77 2.56 23.70
CA ILE A 344 -23.20 2.68 22.31
C ILE A 344 -23.74 1.32 21.83
N PRO A 345 -24.93 1.27 21.20
CA PRO A 345 -25.52 0.02 20.75
C PRO A 345 -24.72 -0.61 19.60
N LEU A 346 -24.64 -1.93 19.62
CA LEU A 346 -24.05 -2.72 18.53
C LEU A 346 -25.06 -2.94 17.41
N SER A 347 -24.58 -2.89 16.17
CA SER A 347 -25.35 -3.27 14.98
C SER A 347 -25.55 -4.79 14.91
N LYS A 348 -26.46 -5.23 14.03
CA LYS A 348 -26.72 -6.67 13.82
C LYS A 348 -25.47 -7.45 13.39
N GLU A 349 -24.64 -6.85 12.55
CA GLU A 349 -23.37 -7.46 12.10
C GLU A 349 -22.36 -7.56 13.25
N GLU A 350 -22.23 -6.51 14.05
CA GLU A 350 -21.33 -6.49 15.21
C GLU A 350 -21.76 -7.52 16.26
N LEU A 351 -23.06 -7.63 16.54
CA LEU A 351 -23.62 -8.66 17.42
C LEU A 351 -23.35 -10.08 16.92
N LYS A 352 -23.41 -10.31 15.61
CA LYS A 352 -23.08 -11.61 15.03
C LYS A 352 -21.63 -12.00 15.31
N ILE A 353 -20.70 -11.06 15.09
CA ILE A 353 -19.27 -11.26 15.35
C ILE A 353 -19.00 -11.51 16.84
N GLU A 354 -19.67 -10.77 17.75
CA GLU A 354 -19.57 -11.04 19.20
C GLU A 354 -20.05 -12.45 19.57
N ASN A 355 -21.16 -12.90 18.98
CA ASN A 355 -21.71 -14.22 19.26
C ASN A 355 -20.83 -15.36 18.74
N GLU A 356 -20.13 -15.15 17.62
CA GLU A 356 -19.14 -16.09 17.09
C GLU A 356 -17.92 -16.18 18.02
N CYS A 357 -17.36 -15.04 18.45
CA CYS A 357 -16.25 -14.99 19.41
C CYS A 357 -16.57 -15.75 20.71
N LYS A 358 -17.74 -15.49 21.31
CA LYS A 358 -18.18 -16.17 22.55
C LYS A 358 -18.35 -17.68 22.40
N LYS A 359 -18.60 -18.19 21.20
CA LYS A 359 -18.70 -19.63 20.95
C LYS A 359 -17.32 -20.27 20.84
N GLU A 360 -16.35 -19.58 20.25
CA GLU A 360 -14.97 -20.04 20.16
C GLU A 360 -14.29 -20.06 21.54
N ASP A 361 -14.57 -19.07 22.40
CA ASP A 361 -14.06 -19.07 23.78
C ASP A 361 -14.53 -20.32 24.55
N LYS A 362 -15.82 -20.66 24.44
CA LYS A 362 -16.42 -21.84 25.10
C LYS A 362 -15.96 -23.20 24.55
N GLN A 363 -15.30 -23.24 23.40
CA GLN A 363 -14.74 -24.48 22.83
C GLN A 363 -13.26 -24.66 23.17
N ASN A 364 -12.60 -23.60 23.63
CA ASN A 364 -11.17 -23.60 23.99
C ASN A 364 -10.94 -23.62 25.51
N ASP A 365 -11.99 -23.35 26.31
CA ASP A 365 -12.10 -23.69 27.73
C ASP A 365 -12.57 -25.15 27.92
#